data_AF-A0A7J5EVN4-F1
#
_entry.id   AF-A0A7J5EVN4-F1
#
_cell.length_a   1.000
_cell.length_b   1.000
_cell.length_c   1.000
_cell.angle_alpha   90.00
_cell.angle_beta   90.00
_cell.angle_gamma   90.00
#
_symmetry.space_group_name_H-M   'P 1'
#
loop_
_entity.id
_entity.type
_entity.pdbx_description
1 polymer ?
#
loop_
_entity_poly.entity_id
_entity_poly.type
_entity_poly.pdbx_seq_one_letter_code
_entity_poly.pdbx_strand_id
1 'polypeptide(L)'
;MSRITRAHDRIWRALAGGDGATRAGLPYDEALAPVPVLALGLLVLNDRVLKAEVPSWLTGKLSDVAGLAVAPLVLTAAIDVALWLVSRAGVKVDWTFRRWKLVAAIAATGAVFAAVKLWAPSSRALADLLAQVFGQARIVTDPTDLVT
;
A
#
# COMPACT_ATOMS: atom_id res chain seq x y z
N MET A 1 -12.20 -14.01 28.06
CA MET A 1 -11.52 -13.49 26.84
C MET A 1 -11.71 -14.49 25.69
N SER A 2 -12.38 -14.12 24.60
CA SER A 2 -12.73 -15.07 23.52
C SER A 2 -11.51 -15.39 22.63
N ARG A 3 -11.53 -16.51 21.89
CA ARG A 3 -10.44 -16.86 20.95
C ARG A 3 -10.24 -15.79 19.86
N ILE A 4 -11.31 -15.13 19.45
CA ILE A 4 -11.33 -14.11 18.40
C ILE A 4 -10.54 -12.86 18.84
N THR A 5 -10.70 -12.40 20.08
CA THR A 5 -9.96 -11.24 20.61
C THR A 5 -8.45 -11.50 20.61
N ARG A 6 -8.02 -12.71 20.98
CA ARG A 6 -6.59 -13.08 20.96
C ARG A 6 -5.98 -13.12 19.56
N ALA A 7 -6.71 -13.58 18.56
CA ALA A 7 -6.23 -13.61 17.17
C ALA A 7 -6.08 -12.19 16.60
N HIS A 8 -7.10 -11.36 16.82
CA HIS A 8 -7.09 -9.94 16.44
C HIS A 8 -5.90 -9.19 17.04
N ASP A 9 -5.64 -9.35 18.34
CA ASP A 9 -4.55 -8.64 19.02
C ASP A 9 -3.15 -9.13 18.59
N ARG A 10 -3.04 -10.35 18.05
CA ARG A 10 -1.80 -10.85 17.44
C ARG A 10 -1.57 -10.24 16.08
N ILE A 11 -2.61 -10.17 15.24
CA ILE A 11 -2.52 -9.56 13.91
C ILE A 11 -2.18 -8.07 14.05
N TRP A 12 -2.86 -7.36 14.96
CA TRP A 12 -2.60 -5.95 15.19
C TRP A 12 -1.16 -5.68 15.66
N ARG A 13 -0.62 -6.50 16.57
CA ARG A 13 0.78 -6.38 16.99
C ARG A 13 1.78 -6.74 15.89
N ALA A 14 1.45 -7.71 15.03
CA ALA A 14 2.30 -8.07 13.91
C ALA A 14 2.32 -6.99 12.82
N LEU A 15 1.25 -6.20 12.69
CA LEU A 15 1.17 -5.08 11.75
C LEU A 15 1.71 -3.78 12.33
N ALA A 16 1.36 -3.39 13.55
CA ALA A 16 1.85 -2.14 14.15
C ALA A 16 3.35 -2.23 14.51
N GLY A 17 3.85 -3.42 14.87
CA GLY A 17 5.24 -3.51 15.35
C GLY A 17 5.42 -2.74 16.68
N GLY A 18 6.60 -2.12 16.85
CA GLY A 18 6.99 -1.42 18.08
C GLY A 18 6.75 0.09 18.05
N ASP A 19 6.09 0.59 17.03
CA ASP A 19 5.94 1.99 16.69
C ASP A 19 5.25 2.86 17.77
N GLY A 20 5.70 4.11 17.86
CA GLY A 20 5.07 5.17 18.65
C GLY A 20 6.05 6.11 19.34
N ALA A 21 5.61 7.34 19.62
CA ALA A 21 6.44 8.38 20.27
C ALA A 21 6.97 7.98 21.67
N THR A 22 6.39 6.96 22.29
CA THR A 22 6.76 6.41 23.60
C THR A 22 7.27 4.96 23.54
N ARG A 23 7.44 4.40 22.34
CA ARG A 23 7.89 3.02 22.11
C ARG A 23 9.12 2.99 21.18
N ALA A 24 9.84 1.87 21.16
CA ALA A 24 11.16 1.76 20.53
C ALA A 24 11.15 1.46 19.01
N GLY A 25 9.97 1.31 18.38
CA GLY A 25 9.85 0.95 16.97
C GLY A 25 10.05 2.11 16.01
N LEU A 26 10.32 1.78 14.75
CA LEU A 26 10.54 2.74 13.67
C LEU A 26 9.19 3.17 13.06
N PRO A 27 9.10 4.37 12.46
CA PRO A 27 7.84 4.91 11.90
C PRO A 27 7.37 4.21 10.60
N TYR A 28 7.90 3.04 10.30
CA TYR A 28 7.62 2.24 9.11
C TYR A 28 7.59 0.74 9.41
N ASP A 29 7.52 0.35 10.69
CA ASP A 29 7.49 -1.04 11.13
C ASP A 29 6.36 -1.83 10.44
N GLU A 30 5.23 -1.17 10.13
CA GLU A 30 4.09 -1.79 9.47
C GLU A 30 4.36 -2.17 8.02
N ALA A 31 5.21 -1.43 7.32
CA ALA A 31 5.60 -1.77 5.95
C ALA A 31 6.60 -2.96 5.92
N LEU A 32 7.36 -3.15 6.99
CA LEU A 32 8.31 -4.25 7.15
C LEU A 32 7.68 -5.52 7.73
N ALA A 33 6.40 -5.49 8.08
CA ALA A 33 5.69 -6.67 8.52
C ALA A 33 5.72 -7.78 7.44
N PRO A 34 5.67 -9.08 7.82
CA PRO A 34 5.83 -10.18 6.87
C PRO A 34 4.84 -10.14 5.70
N VAL A 35 3.60 -9.73 5.96
CA VAL A 35 2.53 -9.69 4.95
C VAL A 35 2.80 -8.65 3.85
N PRO A 36 3.02 -7.36 4.15
CA PRO A 36 3.36 -6.37 3.13
C PRO A 36 4.66 -6.69 2.39
N VAL A 37 5.69 -7.21 3.07
CA VAL A 37 6.94 -7.62 2.40
C VAL A 37 6.69 -8.75 1.40
N LEU A 38 5.94 -9.78 1.79
CA LEU A 38 5.58 -10.88 0.89
C LEU A 38 4.71 -10.41 -0.27
N ALA A 39 3.73 -9.54 -0.02
CA ALA A 39 2.86 -9.01 -1.05
C ALA A 39 3.60 -8.07 -2.01
N LEU A 40 4.57 -7.30 -1.52
CA LEU A 40 5.47 -6.48 -2.35
C LEU A 40 6.39 -7.36 -3.19
N GLY A 41 6.99 -8.41 -2.60
CA GLY A 41 7.79 -9.39 -3.33
C GLY A 41 6.99 -10.09 -4.43
N LEU A 42 5.75 -10.48 -4.13
CA LEU A 42 4.83 -11.06 -5.11
C LEU A 42 4.50 -10.06 -6.23
N LEU A 43 4.24 -8.80 -5.89
CA LEU A 43 3.96 -7.76 -6.87
C LEU A 43 5.16 -7.55 -7.82
N VAL A 44 6.38 -7.41 -7.28
CA VAL A 44 7.60 -7.24 -8.09
C VAL A 44 7.86 -8.45 -8.98
N LEU A 45 7.74 -9.66 -8.43
CA LEU A 45 7.92 -10.89 -9.20
C LEU A 45 6.88 -10.99 -10.33
N ASN A 46 5.63 -10.66 -10.03
CA ASN A 46 4.54 -10.67 -11.01
C ASN A 46 4.78 -9.66 -12.13
N ASP A 47 5.15 -8.43 -11.78
CA ASP A 47 5.26 -7.33 -12.74
C ASP A 47 6.51 -7.44 -13.62
N ARG A 48 7.60 -7.99 -13.08
CA ARG A 48 8.89 -8.07 -13.79
C ARG A 48 9.13 -9.39 -14.52
N VAL A 49 8.58 -10.49 -14.01
CA VAL A 49 8.83 -11.83 -14.57
C VAL A 49 7.55 -12.39 -15.18
N LEU A 50 6.49 -12.54 -14.40
CA LEU A 50 5.28 -13.25 -14.87
C LEU A 50 4.58 -12.51 -16.01
N LYS A 51 4.49 -11.18 -15.96
CA LYS A 51 3.92 -10.40 -17.08
C LYS A 51 4.78 -10.42 -18.34
N ALA A 52 6.10 -10.59 -18.20
CA ALA A 52 7.02 -10.67 -19.34
C ALA A 52 6.96 -12.03 -20.04
N GLU A 53 6.77 -13.11 -19.27
CA GLU A 53 6.73 -14.48 -19.81
C GLU A 53 5.32 -14.93 -20.22
N VAL A 54 4.29 -14.59 -19.44
CA VAL A 54 2.91 -15.06 -19.66
C VAL A 54 1.91 -13.91 -19.44
N PRO A 55 1.81 -12.96 -20.40
CA PRO A 55 0.82 -11.89 -20.32
C PRO A 55 -0.59 -12.48 -20.31
N SER A 56 -1.30 -12.32 -19.20
CA SER A 56 -2.64 -12.87 -19.01
C SER A 56 -3.46 -12.03 -18.04
N TRP A 57 -4.79 -12.13 -18.15
CA TRP A 57 -5.74 -11.50 -17.24
C TRP A 57 -5.49 -11.87 -15.76
N LEU A 58 -5.00 -13.08 -15.51
CA LEU A 58 -4.66 -13.55 -14.15
C LEU A 58 -3.51 -12.73 -13.54
N THR A 59 -2.45 -12.45 -14.31
CA THR A 59 -1.33 -11.61 -13.85
C THR A 59 -1.75 -10.15 -13.60
N GLY A 60 -2.76 -9.66 -14.33
CA GLY A 60 -3.41 -8.37 -14.06
C GLY A 60 -4.10 -8.36 -12.70
N LYS A 61 -4.95 -9.34 -12.42
CA LYS A 61 -5.67 -9.45 -11.14
C LYS A 61 -4.76 -9.70 -9.94
N LEU A 62 -3.69 -10.47 -10.12
CA LEU A 62 -2.72 -10.69 -9.05
C LEU A 62 -2.03 -9.38 -8.66
N SER A 63 -1.72 -8.54 -9.64
CA SER A 63 -1.20 -7.19 -9.44
C SER A 63 -2.20 -6.31 -8.69
N ASP A 64 -3.48 -6.37 -9.05
CA ASP A 64 -4.56 -5.62 -8.41
C ASP A 64 -4.70 -5.99 -6.92
N VAL A 65 -4.74 -7.29 -6.61
CA VAL A 65 -4.84 -7.78 -5.23
C VAL A 65 -3.59 -7.43 -4.42
N ALA A 66 -2.40 -7.64 -4.97
CA ALA A 66 -1.15 -7.32 -4.29
C ALA A 66 -1.02 -5.80 -4.05
N GLY A 67 -1.40 -4.98 -5.03
CA GLY A 67 -1.44 -3.53 -4.90
C GLY A 67 -2.39 -3.07 -3.78
N LEU A 68 -3.62 -3.59 -3.76
CA LEU A 68 -4.61 -3.25 -2.71
C LEU A 68 -4.20 -3.73 -1.30
N ALA A 69 -3.41 -4.80 -1.20
CA ALA A 69 -2.89 -5.29 0.08
C ALA A 69 -1.71 -4.46 0.61
N VAL A 70 -0.81 -4.03 -0.27
CA VAL A 70 0.44 -3.33 0.10
C VAL A 70 0.25 -1.82 0.21
N ALA A 71 -0.48 -1.22 -0.73
CA ALA A 71 -0.55 0.24 -0.86
C ALA A 71 -1.07 0.97 0.39
N PRO A 72 -2.10 0.47 1.12
CA PRO A 72 -2.56 1.14 2.33
C PRO A 72 -1.49 1.17 3.42
N LEU A 73 -0.70 0.10 3.56
CA LEU A 73 0.35 -0.02 4.58
C LEU A 73 1.58 0.83 4.24
N VAL A 74 1.95 0.91 2.96
CA VAL A 74 2.99 1.83 2.49
C VAL A 74 2.56 3.28 2.69
N LEU A 75 1.28 3.59 2.44
CA LEU A 75 0.73 4.93 2.63
C LEU A 75 0.74 5.34 4.11
N THR A 76 0.35 4.46 5.04
CA THR A 76 0.45 4.77 6.47
C THR A 76 1.89 4.97 6.90
N ALA A 77 2.82 4.12 6.44
CA ALA A 77 4.24 4.25 6.78
C ALA A 77 4.83 5.56 6.24
N ALA A 78 4.46 5.96 5.02
CA ALA A 78 4.87 7.24 4.46
C ALA A 78 4.34 8.44 5.26
N ILE A 79 3.07 8.37 5.71
CA ILE A 79 2.47 9.39 6.58
C ILE A 79 3.21 9.43 7.92
N ASP A 80 3.47 8.30 8.54
CA ASP A 80 4.10 8.21 9.86
C ASP A 80 5.57 8.68 9.81
N VAL A 81 6.30 8.37 8.74
CA VAL A 81 7.63 8.95 8.47
C VAL A 81 7.56 10.47 8.30
N ALA A 82 6.59 10.99 7.54
CA ALA A 82 6.44 12.44 7.36
C ALA A 82 6.12 13.15 8.67
N LEU A 83 5.20 12.60 9.47
CA LEU A 83 4.86 13.12 10.80
C LEU A 83 6.04 13.03 11.77
N TRP A 84 6.85 11.97 11.68
CA TRP A 84 8.08 11.83 12.45
C TRP A 84 9.11 12.91 12.07
N LEU A 85 9.30 13.22 10.80
CA LEU A 85 10.17 14.32 10.34
C LEU A 85 9.69 15.68 10.87
N VAL A 86 8.39 15.94 10.80
CA VAL A 86 7.76 17.14 11.39
C VAL A 86 7.98 17.19 12.90
N SER A 87 7.93 16.05 13.59
CA SER A 87 8.21 15.97 15.02
C SER A 87 9.66 16.32 15.36
N ARG A 88 10.61 15.92 14.50
CA ARG A 88 12.02 16.30 14.64
C ARG A 88 12.27 17.79 14.41
N ALA A 89 11.39 18.47 13.67
CA ALA A 89 11.43 19.92 13.49
C ALA A 89 10.86 20.70 14.70
N GLY A 90 10.53 20.02 15.81
CA GLY A 90 10.09 20.65 17.06
C GLY A 90 8.58 20.78 17.21
N VAL A 91 7.79 20.31 16.23
CA VAL A 91 6.32 20.31 16.32
C VAL A 91 5.85 19.06 17.06
N LYS A 92 5.08 19.21 18.13
CA LYS A 92 4.54 18.05 18.87
C LYS A 92 3.41 17.39 18.08
N VAL A 93 3.73 16.34 17.32
CA VAL A 93 2.76 15.54 16.55
C VAL A 93 2.91 14.06 16.86
N ASP A 94 1.78 13.37 16.97
CA ASP A 94 1.74 11.91 17.16
C ASP A 94 1.84 11.19 15.81
N TRP A 95 2.99 10.58 15.57
CA TRP A 95 3.29 9.77 14.39
C TRP A 95 2.95 8.29 14.58
N THR A 96 2.35 7.88 15.71
CA THR A 96 2.02 6.47 15.98
C THR A 96 0.98 5.94 14.98
N PHE A 97 1.15 4.68 14.57
CA PHE A 97 0.16 3.98 13.74
C PHE A 97 -1.16 3.82 14.49
N ARG A 98 -2.25 4.22 13.83
CA ARG A 98 -3.60 4.20 14.41
C ARG A 98 -4.57 3.56 13.43
N ARG A 99 -5.58 2.85 13.95
CA ARG A 99 -6.62 2.18 13.13
C ARG A 99 -7.29 3.13 12.14
N TRP A 100 -7.56 4.37 12.54
CA TRP A 100 -8.19 5.34 11.65
C TRP A 100 -7.29 5.72 10.47
N LYS A 101 -5.95 5.80 10.66
CA LYS A 101 -4.98 6.04 9.59
C LYS A 101 -5.01 4.89 8.59
N LEU A 102 -5.04 3.65 9.09
CA LEU A 102 -5.18 2.47 8.24
C LEU A 102 -6.50 2.46 7.46
N VAL A 103 -7.63 2.75 8.11
CA VAL A 103 -8.95 2.80 7.44
C VAL A 103 -8.97 3.90 6.38
N ALA A 104 -8.44 5.09 6.70
CA ALA A 104 -8.33 6.20 5.76
C ALA A 104 -7.42 5.83 4.57
N ALA A 105 -6.29 5.18 4.83
CA ALA A 105 -5.38 4.71 3.80
C ALA A 105 -6.02 3.64 2.90
N ILE A 106 -6.75 2.67 3.47
CA ILE A 106 -7.51 1.67 2.71
C ILE A 106 -8.55 2.35 1.82
N ALA A 107 -9.31 3.30 2.36
CA ALA A 107 -10.32 4.04 1.61
C ALA A 107 -9.69 4.87 0.47
N ALA A 108 -8.59 5.56 0.75
CA ALA A 108 -7.86 6.35 -0.24
C ALA A 108 -7.27 5.47 -1.35
N THR A 109 -6.62 4.35 -0.99
CA THR A 109 -6.10 3.36 -1.94
C THR A 109 -7.22 2.82 -2.82
N GLY A 110 -8.34 2.40 -2.24
CA GLY A 110 -9.49 1.90 -2.98
C GLY A 110 -10.08 2.94 -3.95
N ALA A 111 -10.18 4.20 -3.51
CA ALA A 111 -10.66 5.30 -4.36
C ALA A 111 -9.73 5.58 -5.54
N VAL A 112 -8.42 5.65 -5.31
CA VAL A 112 -7.43 5.83 -6.40
C VAL A 112 -7.46 4.64 -7.36
N PHE A 113 -7.53 3.42 -6.83
CA PHE A 113 -7.60 2.21 -7.63
C PHE A 113 -8.86 2.19 -8.52
N ALA A 114 -10.03 2.51 -7.95
CA ALA A 114 -11.28 2.62 -8.71
C ALA A 114 -11.20 3.72 -9.77
N ALA A 115 -10.64 4.89 -9.45
CA ALA A 115 -10.48 5.98 -10.41
C ALA A 115 -9.58 5.59 -11.59
N VAL A 116 -8.47 4.92 -11.34
CA VAL A 116 -7.54 4.44 -12.39
C VAL A 116 -8.19 3.41 -13.29
N LYS A 117 -9.01 2.51 -12.74
CA LYS A 117 -9.71 1.48 -13.51
C LYS A 117 -10.87 2.03 -14.33
N LEU A 118 -11.62 3.01 -13.79
CA LEU A 118 -12.84 3.52 -14.42
C LEU A 118 -12.59 4.72 -15.34
N TRP A 119 -11.49 5.47 -15.17
CA TRP A 119 -11.29 6.74 -15.84
C TRP A 119 -9.90 6.87 -16.48
N ALA A 120 -9.87 6.90 -17.82
CA ALA A 120 -8.63 6.96 -18.61
C ALA A 120 -7.71 8.18 -18.30
N PRO A 121 -8.21 9.38 -17.96
CA PRO A 121 -7.36 10.47 -17.47
C PRO A 121 -6.66 10.14 -16.15
N SER A 122 -7.31 9.43 -15.23
CA SER A 122 -6.72 9.05 -13.94
C SER A 122 -5.61 8.01 -14.11
N SER A 123 -5.78 7.05 -15.01
CA SER A 123 -4.72 6.09 -15.32
C SER A 123 -3.51 6.75 -15.97
N ARG A 124 -3.72 7.71 -16.87
CA ARG A 124 -2.62 8.51 -17.47
C ARG A 124 -1.91 9.36 -16.43
N ALA A 125 -2.66 10.11 -15.62
CA ALA A 125 -2.08 10.97 -14.59
C ALA A 125 -1.25 10.17 -13.57
N LEU A 126 -1.74 8.99 -13.14
CA LEU A 126 -0.98 8.12 -12.26
C LEU A 126 0.25 7.54 -12.95
N ALA A 127 0.15 7.13 -14.22
CA ALA A 127 1.30 6.66 -14.98
C ALA A 127 2.38 7.75 -15.11
N ASP A 128 1.99 9.00 -15.39
CA ASP A 128 2.92 10.13 -15.49
C ASP A 128 3.60 10.42 -14.15
N LEU A 129 2.85 10.43 -13.05
CA LEU A 129 3.40 10.60 -11.70
C LEU A 129 4.38 9.47 -11.34
N LEU A 130 4.02 8.21 -11.64
CA LEU A 130 4.90 7.08 -11.39
C LEU A 130 6.14 7.12 -12.29
N ALA A 131 6.03 7.59 -13.53
CA ALA A 131 7.17 7.75 -14.44
C ALA A 131 8.16 8.81 -13.93
N GLN A 132 7.69 9.88 -13.28
CA GLN A 132 8.58 10.87 -12.65
C GLN A 132 9.43 10.26 -11.52
N VAL A 133 8.90 9.27 -10.81
CA VAL A 133 9.57 8.64 -9.66
C VAL A 133 10.41 7.43 -10.08
N PHE A 134 9.91 6.62 -11.01
CA PHE A 134 10.49 5.32 -11.37
C PHE A 134 11.03 5.23 -12.81
N GLY A 135 11.01 6.34 -13.55
CA GLY A 135 11.54 6.47 -14.92
C GLY A 135 10.60 5.96 -16.01
N GLN A 136 10.09 4.74 -15.90
CA GLN A 136 9.13 4.16 -16.86
C GLN A 136 7.95 3.52 -16.13
N ALA A 137 6.76 4.10 -16.28
CA ALA A 137 5.52 3.51 -15.83
C ALA A 137 4.52 3.49 -16.98
N ARG A 138 4.06 2.30 -17.37
CA ARG A 138 3.03 2.13 -18.39
C ARG A 138 1.86 1.35 -17.78
N ILE A 139 0.77 2.05 -17.52
CA ILE A 139 -0.50 1.40 -17.14
C ILE A 139 -1.19 0.98 -18.44
N VAL A 140 -1.08 -0.30 -18.76
CA VAL A 140 -1.78 -0.89 -19.90
C VAL A 140 -3.25 -1.04 -19.51
N THR A 141 -4.11 -0.23 -20.10
CA THR A 141 -5.57 -0.38 -20.00
C THR A 141 -5.98 -1.64 -20.76
N ASP A 142 -6.51 -2.63 -20.06
CA ASP A 142 -7.03 -3.86 -20.66
C ASP A 142 -8.39 -3.56 -21.32
N PRO A 143 -8.63 -3.87 -22.61
CA PRO A 143 -9.92 -3.66 -23.28
C PRO A 143 -11.12 -4.32 -22.56
N THR A 144 -10.88 -5.28 -21.67
CA THR A 144 -11.91 -5.89 -20.81
C THR A 144 -12.47 -4.96 -19.72
N ASP A 145 -11.82 -3.81 -19.44
CA ASP A 145 -12.29 -2.83 -18.44
C ASP A 145 -13.44 -1.92 -18.97
N LEU A 146 -13.76 -1.96 -20.27
CA LEU A 146 -14.73 -1.06 -20.93
C LEU A 146 -15.93 -1.79 -21.59
N VAL A 147 -16.12 -3.09 -21.35
CA VAL A 147 -17.32 -3.80 -21.86
C VAL A 147 -18.49 -3.59 -20.91
N THR A 148 -19.02 -2.37 -20.93
CA THR A 148 -20.43 -2.01 -20.63
C THR A 148 -20.86 -0.92 -21.59
#